data_AF-A0A2V7CL04-F1
#
_entry.id   AF-A0A2V7CL04-F1
#
_cell.length_a   1.000
_cell.length_b   1.000
_cell.length_c   1.000
_cell.angle_alpha   90.00
_cell.angle_beta   90.00
_cell.angle_gamma   90.00
#
_symmetry.space_group_name_H-M   'P 1'
#
loop_
_entity.id
_entity.type
_entity.pdbx_description
1 polymer ?
#
loop_
_entity_poly.entity_id
_entity_poly.type
_entity_poly.pdbx_seq_one_letter_code
_entity_poly.pdbx_strand_id
1 'polypeptide(L)'
;MVYGIADTTICPTGDLACDGSHFDIYNNGATVAGADGKIHIDLWRAATAANSSAGPAGRTGFSTYPGITSSTVWLSLAMVSGVKADNPLTLLYNESNAELYQSANATTNPTSGSGQFLADVVDGTFGPNLNTNGFSRFGTSAKADVFGQFTFAPNVPTCTPPNLTCFENRGNDPVIGNAELVPEPSSLALLGLSLLGLAGIARRRK
;
A
#
# COMPACT_ATOMS: atom_id res chain seq x y z
N MET A 1 -1.11 -3.90 -9.73
CA MET A 1 -2.21 -4.85 -9.47
C MET A 1 -2.10 -5.28 -8.03
N VAL A 2 -3.21 -5.25 -7.29
CA VAL A 2 -3.28 -5.80 -5.93
C VAL A 2 -3.99 -7.15 -5.96
N TYR A 3 -3.44 -8.20 -5.36
CA TYR A 3 -4.03 -9.55 -5.39
C TYR A 3 -3.67 -10.35 -4.15
N GLY A 4 -4.33 -11.51 -3.98
CA GLY A 4 -4.12 -12.35 -2.79
C GLY A 4 -4.82 -11.87 -1.53
N ILE A 5 -5.81 -10.97 -1.63
CA ILE A 5 -6.57 -10.50 -0.46
C ILE A 5 -7.60 -11.54 -0.02
N ALA A 6 -7.61 -11.87 1.26
CA ALA A 6 -8.69 -12.56 1.95
C ALA A 6 -9.14 -11.76 3.19
N ASP A 7 -10.45 -11.70 3.40
CA ASP A 7 -11.01 -11.10 4.62
C ASP A 7 -10.80 -12.09 5.77
N THR A 8 -10.05 -11.68 6.78
CA THR A 8 -9.81 -12.52 7.97
C THR A 8 -10.91 -12.31 9.00
N THR A 9 -11.25 -11.05 9.25
CA THR A 9 -12.39 -10.69 10.07
C THR A 9 -12.93 -9.33 9.64
N ILE A 10 -14.24 -9.18 9.78
CA ILE A 10 -14.94 -7.90 9.68
C ILE A 10 -15.60 -7.72 11.03
N CYS A 11 -15.30 -6.62 11.72
CA CYS A 11 -15.84 -6.34 13.04
C CYS A 11 -15.60 -7.44 14.09
N PRO A 12 -14.36 -7.61 14.58
CA PRO A 12 -14.11 -8.53 15.67
C PRO A 12 -14.93 -8.15 16.90
N THR A 13 -15.36 -9.16 17.68
CA THR A 13 -16.19 -8.93 18.87
C THR A 13 -15.46 -8.03 19.87
N GLY A 14 -16.14 -6.98 20.33
CA GLY A 14 -15.57 -5.97 21.22
C GLY A 14 -14.96 -4.76 20.51
N ASP A 15 -14.94 -4.76 19.17
CA ASP A 15 -14.55 -3.59 18.41
C ASP A 15 -15.62 -2.50 18.51
N LEU A 16 -15.29 -1.41 19.20
CA LEU A 16 -16.18 -0.26 19.37
C LEU A 16 -16.40 0.50 18.06
N ALA A 17 -15.56 0.28 17.04
CA ALA A 17 -15.75 0.86 15.70
C ALA A 17 -16.89 0.19 14.91
N CYS A 18 -17.47 -0.89 15.44
CA CYS A 18 -18.51 -1.66 14.77
C CYS A 18 -19.90 -1.40 15.36
N ASP A 19 -20.50 -0.30 14.91
CA ASP A 19 -21.81 0.18 15.39
C ASP A 19 -22.92 0.09 14.33
N GLY A 20 -22.66 -0.64 13.23
CA GLY A 20 -23.58 -0.79 12.10
C GLY A 20 -23.58 0.39 11.12
N SER A 21 -22.98 1.51 11.52
CA SER A 21 -22.76 2.69 10.68
C SER A 21 -21.29 2.77 10.23
N HIS A 22 -20.38 2.27 11.06
CA HIS A 22 -18.97 2.07 10.79
C HIS A 22 -18.60 0.60 10.98
N PHE A 23 -17.60 0.15 10.22
CA PHE A 23 -17.04 -1.19 10.38
C PHE A 23 -15.58 -1.24 9.94
N ASP A 24 -14.79 -2.00 10.69
CA ASP A 24 -13.40 -2.25 10.39
C ASP A 24 -13.22 -3.62 9.71
N ILE A 25 -12.34 -3.66 8.71
CA ILE A 25 -12.00 -4.83 7.91
C ILE A 25 -10.52 -5.11 8.11
N TYR A 26 -10.22 -6.37 8.43
CA TYR A 26 -8.86 -6.85 8.63
C TYR A 26 -8.56 -7.98 7.65
N ASN A 27 -7.55 -7.78 6.83
CA ASN A 27 -7.21 -8.61 5.69
C ASN A 27 -5.84 -9.28 5.86
N ASN A 28 -5.77 -10.53 5.39
CA ASN A 28 -4.53 -11.29 5.26
C ASN A 28 -4.44 -11.89 3.86
N GLY A 29 -3.26 -12.44 3.54
CA GLY A 29 -3.06 -13.21 2.33
C GLY A 29 -3.97 -14.44 2.19
N ALA A 30 -4.49 -14.64 0.99
CA ALA A 30 -5.33 -15.77 0.65
C ALA A 30 -4.55 -17.10 0.66
N THR A 31 -5.20 -18.17 1.09
CA THR A 31 -4.62 -19.53 1.17
C THR A 31 -5.25 -20.53 0.19
N VAL A 32 -6.01 -20.04 -0.79
CA VAL A 32 -6.62 -20.85 -1.84
C VAL A 32 -5.57 -21.42 -2.80
N ALA A 33 -5.94 -22.42 -3.61
CA ALA A 33 -5.02 -23.06 -4.56
C ALA A 33 -4.35 -22.04 -5.50
N GLY A 34 -3.01 -21.99 -5.46
CA GLY A 34 -2.20 -21.06 -6.26
C GLY A 34 -1.88 -19.72 -5.56
N ALA A 35 -2.41 -19.48 -4.36
CA ALA A 35 -2.01 -18.36 -3.51
C ALA A 35 -0.85 -18.77 -2.59
N ASP A 36 0.02 -17.82 -2.26
CA ASP A 36 1.21 -18.01 -1.42
C ASP A 36 1.01 -17.53 0.02
N GLY A 37 -0.23 -17.21 0.41
CA GLY A 37 -0.55 -16.73 1.75
C GLY A 37 -0.20 -15.27 1.99
N LYS A 38 0.03 -14.46 0.94
CA LYS A 38 0.33 -13.02 1.07
C LYS A 38 -0.56 -12.17 0.17
N ILE A 39 -0.72 -10.90 0.55
CA ILE A 39 -1.28 -9.87 -0.33
C ILE A 39 -0.13 -9.22 -1.11
N HIS A 40 -0.22 -9.22 -2.44
CA HIS A 40 0.81 -8.63 -3.31
C HIS A 40 0.34 -7.35 -3.97
N ILE A 41 1.25 -6.40 -4.10
CA ILE A 41 1.12 -5.20 -4.94
C ILE A 41 2.25 -5.20 -5.96
N ASP A 42 1.90 -5.49 -7.19
CA ASP A 42 2.86 -5.55 -8.29
C ASP A 42 2.63 -4.41 -9.28
N LEU A 43 3.71 -3.75 -9.68
CA LEU A 43 3.72 -2.69 -10.66
C LEU A 43 4.53 -3.16 -11.85
N TRP A 44 3.93 -3.10 -13.04
CA TRP A 44 4.59 -3.41 -14.30
C TRP A 44 4.78 -2.14 -15.10
N ARG A 45 5.87 -2.10 -15.86
CA ARG A 45 5.99 -1.19 -16.99
C ARG A 45 5.25 -1.82 -18.17
N ALA A 46 4.04 -1.36 -18.43
CA ALA A 46 3.26 -1.78 -19.59
C ALA A 46 3.41 -0.77 -20.74
N ALA A 47 3.59 -1.27 -21.96
CA ALA A 47 3.59 -0.46 -23.17
C ALA A 47 2.16 -0.11 -23.64
N THR A 48 1.16 -0.82 -23.12
CA THR A 48 -0.25 -0.68 -23.45
C THR A 48 -1.07 -0.45 -22.19
N ALA A 49 -2.07 0.43 -22.27
CA ALA A 49 -2.98 0.67 -21.16
C ALA A 49 -3.82 -0.57 -20.84
N ALA A 50 -4.00 -0.85 -19.55
CA ALA A 50 -4.89 -1.90 -19.09
C ALA A 50 -6.36 -1.55 -19.39
N ASN A 51 -7.18 -2.57 -19.65
CA ASN A 51 -8.63 -2.38 -19.66
C ASN A 51 -9.15 -2.35 -18.21
N SER A 52 -9.21 -1.17 -17.60
CA SER A 52 -9.75 -0.99 -16.25
C SER A 52 -11.20 -1.46 -16.10
N SER A 53 -11.97 -1.50 -17.18
CA SER A 53 -13.40 -1.87 -17.14
C SER A 53 -13.64 -3.36 -16.91
N ALA A 54 -12.64 -4.22 -17.12
CA ALA A 54 -12.77 -5.65 -16.84
C ALA A 54 -12.64 -5.97 -15.34
N GLY A 55 -12.19 -5.02 -14.52
CA GLY A 55 -12.06 -5.17 -13.07
C GLY A 55 -11.27 -6.43 -12.69
N PRO A 56 -11.50 -7.01 -11.49
CA PRO A 56 -10.87 -8.27 -11.07
C PRO A 56 -11.22 -9.47 -11.96
N ALA A 57 -12.39 -9.47 -12.61
CA ALA A 57 -12.85 -10.55 -13.48
C ALA A 57 -12.00 -10.72 -14.76
N GLY A 58 -11.23 -9.70 -15.13
CA GLY A 58 -10.29 -9.77 -16.26
C GLY A 58 -9.04 -10.61 -16.00
N ARG A 59 -8.82 -11.12 -14.77
CA ARG A 59 -7.65 -11.94 -14.44
C ARG A 59 -7.69 -13.31 -15.12
N THR A 60 -6.52 -13.77 -15.57
CA THR A 60 -6.35 -15.10 -16.16
C THR A 60 -5.68 -16.10 -15.20
N GLY A 61 -5.32 -15.64 -14.01
CA GLY A 61 -4.61 -16.39 -13.00
C GLY A 61 -4.44 -15.55 -11.73
N PHE A 62 -3.85 -16.15 -10.70
CA PHE A 62 -3.68 -15.49 -9.39
C PHE A 62 -2.91 -14.17 -9.49
N SER A 63 -1.79 -14.20 -10.22
CA SER A 63 -0.88 -13.07 -10.43
C SER A 63 -0.87 -12.54 -11.87
N THR A 64 -1.86 -12.89 -12.71
CA THR A 64 -1.83 -12.54 -14.14
C THR A 64 -3.07 -11.75 -14.59
N TYR A 65 -2.81 -10.69 -15.35
CA TYR A 65 -3.82 -9.79 -15.90
C TYR A 65 -3.44 -9.36 -17.32
N PRO A 66 -4.24 -9.72 -18.34
CA PRO A 66 -3.95 -9.38 -19.72
C PRO A 66 -3.73 -7.88 -19.94
N GLY A 67 -2.60 -7.52 -20.58
CA GLY A 67 -2.24 -6.14 -20.87
C GLY A 67 -1.61 -5.36 -19.71
N ILE A 68 -1.57 -5.91 -18.49
CA ILE A 68 -0.80 -5.36 -17.36
C ILE A 68 0.45 -6.20 -17.13
N THR A 69 0.27 -7.50 -16.89
CA THR A 69 1.38 -8.39 -16.55
C THR A 69 2.24 -8.65 -17.78
N SER A 70 3.46 -8.11 -17.74
CA SER A 70 4.50 -8.28 -18.76
C SER A 70 5.66 -9.12 -18.20
N SER A 71 6.68 -9.37 -19.03
CA SER A 71 7.88 -10.10 -18.60
C SER A 71 8.72 -9.36 -17.56
N THR A 72 8.51 -8.04 -17.37
CA THR A 72 9.37 -7.22 -16.52
C THR A 72 8.55 -6.51 -15.45
N VAL A 73 8.68 -7.00 -14.22
CA VAL A 73 8.13 -6.35 -13.03
C VAL A 73 8.99 -5.14 -12.69
N TRP A 74 8.34 -3.98 -12.53
CA TRP A 74 9.02 -2.75 -12.13
C TRP A 74 9.22 -2.69 -10.61
N LEU A 75 8.19 -3.05 -9.86
CA LEU A 75 8.23 -3.14 -8.40
C LEU A 75 7.23 -4.21 -7.95
N SER A 76 7.65 -5.12 -7.08
CA SER A 76 6.78 -6.10 -6.42
C SER A 76 6.89 -5.94 -4.92
N LEU A 77 5.74 -5.79 -4.27
CA LEU A 77 5.62 -5.63 -2.83
C LEU A 77 4.74 -6.74 -2.27
N ALA A 78 5.12 -7.32 -1.15
CA ALA A 78 4.25 -8.20 -0.38
C ALA A 78 3.86 -7.49 0.91
N MET A 79 2.56 -7.35 1.16
CA MET A 79 2.07 -6.78 2.42
C MET A 79 2.49 -7.67 3.59
N VAL A 80 2.67 -7.05 4.74
CA VAL A 80 3.14 -7.70 5.95
C VAL A 80 2.31 -7.29 7.15
N SER A 81 2.20 -8.18 8.12
CA SER A 81 1.43 -7.96 9.33
C SER A 81 1.98 -6.80 10.18
N GLY A 82 1.13 -6.26 11.06
CA GLY A 82 1.51 -5.23 12.02
C GLY A 82 1.19 -3.82 11.56
N VAL A 83 0.22 -3.65 10.65
CA VAL A 83 -0.25 -2.33 10.21
C VAL A 83 -1.10 -1.61 11.27
N LYS A 84 -1.78 -2.38 12.14
CA LYS A 84 -2.65 -1.88 13.19
C LYS A 84 -2.17 -2.39 14.55
N ALA A 85 -2.19 -1.53 15.56
CA ALA A 85 -1.92 -1.94 16.92
C ALA A 85 -3.07 -2.80 17.46
N ASP A 86 -2.72 -3.83 18.23
CA ASP A 86 -3.67 -4.68 18.94
C ASP A 86 -4.51 -3.84 19.93
N ASN A 87 -5.82 -4.00 19.89
CA ASN A 87 -6.73 -3.37 20.84
C ASN A 87 -7.03 -4.36 21.97
N PRO A 88 -6.69 -4.07 23.24
CA PRO A 88 -6.95 -5.02 24.33
C PRO A 88 -8.45 -5.29 24.59
N LEU A 89 -9.35 -4.52 23.97
CA LEU A 89 -10.80 -4.70 24.09
C LEU A 89 -11.38 -5.70 23.09
N THR A 90 -10.66 -6.05 22.02
CA THR A 90 -11.09 -7.04 21.01
C THR A 90 -10.63 -8.43 21.43
N LEU A 91 -11.42 -9.05 22.32
CA LEU A 91 -11.03 -10.22 23.12
C LEU A 91 -10.66 -11.49 22.34
N LEU A 92 -10.91 -11.55 21.03
CA LEU A 92 -10.77 -12.77 20.22
C LEU A 92 -9.98 -12.56 18.92
N TYR A 93 -9.47 -11.36 18.68
CA TYR A 93 -8.74 -11.05 17.47
C TYR A 93 -7.60 -10.12 17.79
N ASN A 94 -6.41 -10.46 17.31
CA ASN A 94 -5.26 -9.59 17.41
C ASN A 94 -5.10 -8.82 16.10
N GLU A 95 -5.39 -7.53 16.11
CA GLU A 95 -5.35 -6.68 14.92
C GLU A 95 -3.96 -6.54 14.32
N SER A 96 -2.91 -6.72 15.12
CA SER A 96 -1.53 -6.69 14.62
C SER A 96 -1.20 -7.84 13.68
N ASN A 97 -2.05 -8.87 13.58
CA ASN A 97 -1.89 -9.91 12.58
C ASN A 97 -2.33 -9.47 11.18
N ALA A 98 -3.11 -8.40 11.05
CA ALA A 98 -3.60 -7.92 9.76
C ALA A 98 -2.47 -7.38 8.88
N GLU A 99 -2.46 -7.76 7.60
CA GLU A 99 -1.57 -7.24 6.55
C GLU A 99 -2.15 -5.97 5.90
N LEU A 100 -3.47 -5.89 5.82
CA LEU A 100 -4.21 -4.73 5.35
C LEU A 100 -5.34 -4.42 6.34
N TYR A 101 -5.46 -3.15 6.71
CA TYR A 101 -6.54 -2.65 7.56
C TYR A 101 -7.35 -1.62 6.80
N GLN A 102 -8.67 -1.69 6.93
CA GLN A 102 -9.58 -0.72 6.36
C GLN A 102 -10.64 -0.32 7.38
N SER A 103 -11.02 0.95 7.39
CA SER A 103 -12.13 1.47 8.16
C SER A 103 -13.16 2.07 7.21
N ALA A 104 -14.39 1.56 7.28
CA ALA A 104 -15.46 1.86 6.34
C ALA A 104 -16.63 2.53 7.05
N ASN A 105 -17.31 3.44 6.34
CA ASN A 105 -18.52 4.11 6.78
C ASN A 105 -19.70 3.80 5.84
N ALA A 106 -20.61 2.96 6.33
CA ALA A 106 -21.80 2.50 5.62
C ALA A 106 -22.90 3.57 5.48
N THR A 107 -22.82 4.69 6.21
CA THR A 107 -23.83 5.78 6.13
C THR A 107 -23.68 6.65 4.89
N THR A 108 -22.56 6.52 4.19
CA THR A 108 -22.27 7.27 2.96
C THR A 108 -22.57 6.42 1.74
N ASN A 109 -23.07 7.05 0.67
CA ASN A 109 -23.32 6.40 -0.61
C ASN A 109 -22.56 7.13 -1.74
N PRO A 110 -21.53 6.51 -2.33
CA PRO A 110 -20.99 5.19 -1.97
C PRO A 110 -20.30 5.21 -0.60
N THR A 111 -20.09 4.02 -0.04
CA THR A 111 -19.36 3.82 1.21
C THR A 111 -18.00 4.50 1.14
N SER A 112 -17.78 5.45 2.04
CA SER A 112 -16.50 6.11 2.26
C SER A 112 -15.70 5.35 3.29
N GLY A 113 -14.41 5.64 3.34
CA GLY A 113 -13.50 4.97 4.25
C GLY A 113 -12.06 5.22 3.87
N SER A 114 -11.17 4.61 4.63
CA SER A 114 -9.74 4.59 4.36
C SER A 114 -9.16 3.22 4.63
N GLY A 115 -7.97 2.98 4.12
CA GLY A 115 -7.19 1.80 4.43
C GLY A 115 -5.72 2.12 4.49
N GLN A 116 -4.98 1.20 5.07
CA GLN A 116 -3.54 1.30 5.23
C GLN A 116 -2.92 -0.10 5.22
N PHE A 117 -1.68 -0.17 4.74
CA PHE A 117 -0.89 -1.40 4.73
C PHE A 117 0.59 -1.08 4.95
N LEU A 118 1.33 -2.10 5.42
CA LEU A 118 2.79 -2.14 5.39
C LEU A 118 3.19 -3.21 4.39
N ALA A 119 4.30 -3.00 3.68
CA ALA A 119 4.79 -3.98 2.72
C ALA A 119 6.32 -4.04 2.64
N ASP A 120 6.82 -5.22 2.31
CA ASP A 120 8.22 -5.50 2.02
C ASP A 120 8.42 -5.56 0.50
N VAL A 121 9.56 -5.07 0.03
CA VAL A 121 9.97 -5.23 -1.36
C VAL A 121 10.42 -6.67 -1.58
N VAL A 122 9.75 -7.39 -2.49
CA VAL A 122 10.07 -8.79 -2.79
C VAL A 122 10.75 -8.98 -4.14
N ASP A 123 10.49 -8.10 -5.12
CA ASP A 123 11.11 -8.14 -6.44
C ASP A 123 10.95 -6.80 -7.18
N GLY A 124 11.47 -6.74 -8.40
CA GLY A 124 11.31 -5.65 -9.33
C GLY A 124 12.57 -4.84 -9.53
N THR A 125 12.75 -4.34 -10.74
CA THR A 125 13.93 -3.55 -11.12
C THR A 125 14.13 -2.28 -10.30
N PHE A 126 13.07 -1.72 -9.72
CA PHE A 126 13.11 -0.56 -8.82
C PHE A 126 13.10 -0.95 -7.33
N GLY A 127 12.92 -2.23 -7.01
CA GLY A 127 12.86 -2.73 -5.65
C GLY A 127 14.02 -2.28 -4.74
N PRO A 128 15.30 -2.36 -5.19
CA PRO A 128 16.43 -1.95 -4.38
C PRO A 128 16.38 -0.50 -3.85
N ASN A 129 15.62 0.39 -4.51
CA ASN A 129 15.50 1.79 -4.09
C ASN A 129 14.52 1.99 -2.93
N LEU A 130 13.65 1.01 -2.66
CA LEU A 130 12.59 1.10 -1.65
C LEU A 130 12.80 0.11 -0.50
N ASN A 131 13.73 -0.85 -0.63
CA ASN A 131 14.09 -1.81 0.41
C ASN A 131 14.89 -1.12 1.54
N THR A 132 14.17 -0.43 2.42
CA THR A 132 14.72 0.53 3.38
C THR A 132 14.53 0.09 4.82
N ASN A 133 13.65 -0.88 5.08
CA ASN A 133 13.25 -1.30 6.41
C ASN A 133 12.93 -0.09 7.31
N GLY A 134 12.21 0.90 6.75
CA GLY A 134 12.00 2.21 7.37
C GLY A 134 10.86 2.23 8.40
N PHE A 135 9.87 1.37 8.25
CA PHE A 135 8.60 1.46 8.98
C PHE A 135 8.50 0.39 10.07
N SER A 136 8.13 0.79 11.28
CA SER A 136 7.95 -0.17 12.38
C SER A 136 6.63 -0.91 12.23
N ARG A 137 6.62 -2.20 12.59
CA ARG A 137 5.43 -3.05 12.56
C ARG A 137 4.93 -3.24 14.00
N PHE A 138 3.63 -3.07 14.21
CA PHE A 138 3.03 -3.36 15.51
C PHE A 138 3.11 -4.84 15.85
N GLY A 139 3.34 -5.16 17.13
CA GLY A 139 3.41 -6.55 17.61
C GLY A 139 4.69 -7.30 17.25
N THR A 140 5.69 -6.64 16.63
CA THR A 140 6.91 -7.30 16.14
C THR A 140 8.12 -6.36 16.21
N SER A 141 9.34 -6.93 16.22
CA SER A 141 10.60 -6.17 16.06
C SER A 141 11.04 -5.99 14.61
N ALA A 142 10.40 -6.70 13.67
CA ALA A 142 10.62 -6.55 12.25
C ALA A 142 10.14 -5.18 11.75
N LYS A 143 10.73 -4.74 10.65
CA LYS A 143 10.36 -3.50 9.96
C LYS A 143 9.79 -3.83 8.58
N ALA A 144 9.16 -2.84 7.98
CA ALA A 144 8.66 -2.88 6.61
C ALA A 144 9.35 -1.82 5.76
N ASP A 145 9.36 -2.04 4.46
CA ASP A 145 10.00 -1.17 3.48
C ASP A 145 9.13 0.01 3.07
N VAL A 146 7.82 -0.22 2.99
CA VAL A 146 6.84 0.71 2.44
C VAL A 146 5.63 0.82 3.36
N PHE A 147 5.10 2.04 3.47
CA PHE A 147 3.81 2.31 4.09
C PHE A 147 2.87 2.92 3.05
N GLY A 148 1.69 2.34 2.92
CA GLY A 148 0.64 2.83 2.04
C GLY A 148 -0.60 3.21 2.82
N GLN A 149 -1.22 4.32 2.42
CA GLN A 149 -2.56 4.71 2.83
C GLN A 149 -3.41 4.89 1.57
N PHE A 150 -4.72 4.76 1.71
CA PHE A 150 -5.66 5.06 0.65
C PHE A 150 -7.02 5.43 1.21
N THR A 151 -7.80 6.15 0.41
CA THR A 151 -9.21 6.44 0.68
C THR A 151 -10.08 5.69 -0.32
N PHE A 152 -11.28 5.32 0.12
CA PHE A 152 -12.24 4.68 -0.78
C PHE A 152 -12.79 5.72 -1.75
N ALA A 153 -12.86 5.36 -3.03
CA ALA A 153 -13.42 6.22 -4.06
C ALA A 153 -14.53 5.48 -4.83
N PRO A 154 -15.59 6.18 -5.27
CA PRO A 154 -16.60 5.63 -6.16
C PRO A 154 -15.98 5.11 -7.46
N ASN A 155 -16.43 3.95 -7.95
CA ASN A 155 -16.11 3.52 -9.32
C ASN A 155 -16.86 4.37 -10.37
N VAL A 156 -18.08 4.83 -10.04
CA VAL A 156 -18.93 5.64 -10.93
C VAL A 156 -19.83 6.57 -10.08
N PRO A 157 -20.05 7.85 -10.46
CA PRO A 157 -20.91 8.77 -9.70
C PRO A 157 -22.37 8.31 -9.55
N THR A 158 -22.83 7.39 -10.39
CA THR A 158 -24.24 6.96 -10.51
C THR A 158 -24.49 5.52 -10.04
N CYS A 159 -23.64 4.99 -9.17
CA CYS A 159 -23.87 3.65 -8.62
C CYS A 159 -25.06 3.63 -7.65
N THR A 160 -26.13 2.93 -8.04
CA THR A 160 -27.28 2.64 -7.19
C THR A 160 -27.18 1.21 -6.62
N PRO A 161 -27.42 1.02 -5.31
CA PRO A 161 -27.53 -0.32 -4.71
C PRO A 161 -28.59 -1.17 -5.45
N PRO A 162 -28.41 -2.50 -5.58
CA PRO A 162 -27.45 -3.38 -4.90
C PRO A 162 -26.30 -3.84 -5.80
N ASN A 163 -25.79 -3.00 -6.71
CA ASN A 163 -24.83 -3.45 -7.71
C ASN A 163 -23.45 -3.77 -7.09
N LEU A 164 -23.11 -5.06 -6.97
CA LEU A 164 -21.83 -5.54 -6.43
C LEU A 164 -20.63 -5.23 -7.33
N THR A 165 -20.82 -4.89 -8.60
CA THR A 165 -19.73 -4.50 -9.52
C THR A 165 -19.36 -3.01 -9.41
N CYS A 166 -20.06 -2.26 -8.55
CA CYS A 166 -19.80 -0.84 -8.30
C CYS A 166 -18.63 -0.56 -7.35
N PHE A 167 -18.08 -1.60 -6.72
CA PHE A 167 -17.01 -1.48 -5.75
C PHE A 167 -15.68 -1.80 -6.42
N GLU A 168 -14.90 -0.75 -6.69
CA GLU A 168 -13.49 -0.87 -7.04
C GLU A 168 -12.72 0.09 -6.14
N ASN A 169 -11.73 -0.42 -5.41
CA ASN A 169 -10.93 0.38 -4.50
C ASN A 169 -9.94 1.21 -5.32
N ARG A 170 -10.32 2.44 -5.69
CA ARG A 170 -9.46 3.38 -6.40
C ARG A 170 -8.75 4.29 -5.40
N GLY A 171 -7.64 3.82 -4.85
CA GLY A 171 -6.76 4.64 -4.01
C GLY A 171 -6.02 5.67 -4.87
N ASN A 172 -6.18 6.96 -4.55
CA ASN A 172 -5.46 8.05 -5.20
C ASN A 172 -4.46 8.73 -4.23
N ASP A 173 -3.92 7.95 -3.30
CA ASP A 173 -3.19 8.44 -2.13
C ASP A 173 -1.73 7.96 -2.22
N PRO A 174 -0.75 8.73 -1.71
CA PRO A 174 0.66 8.43 -1.93
C PRO A 174 1.06 7.17 -1.16
N VAL A 175 1.69 6.23 -1.86
CA VAL A 175 2.46 5.16 -1.24
C VAL A 175 3.83 5.74 -0.91
N ILE A 176 4.13 5.88 0.38
CA ILE A 176 5.35 6.51 0.85
C ILE A 176 6.40 5.42 1.04
N GLY A 177 7.35 5.37 0.12
CA GLY A 177 8.60 4.64 0.31
C GLY A 177 9.63 5.56 0.97
N ASN A 178 10.40 5.04 1.94
CA ASN A 178 11.48 5.80 2.56
C ASN A 178 12.74 5.79 1.69
N ALA A 179 12.58 6.09 0.39
CA ALA A 179 13.68 6.15 -0.56
C ALA A 179 14.73 7.10 0.02
N GLU A 180 15.94 6.58 0.21
CA GLU A 180 17.09 7.32 0.70
C GLU A 180 17.13 8.67 -0.03
N LEU A 181 17.16 9.77 0.72
CA LEU A 181 17.25 11.14 0.21
C LEU A 181 18.48 11.21 -0.72
N VAL A 182 18.29 10.92 -2.02
CA VAL A 182 19.32 11.17 -3.03
C VAL A 182 19.56 12.67 -2.94
N PRO A 183 20.74 13.13 -2.50
CA PRO A 183 21.01 14.55 -2.41
C PRO A 183 20.78 15.11 -3.80
N GLU A 184 19.82 16.02 -3.95
CA GLU A 184 19.55 16.60 -5.25
C GLU A 184 20.85 17.21 -5.78
N PRO A 185 21.17 17.09 -7.08
CA PRO A 185 22.40 17.64 -7.64
C PRO A 185 22.62 19.13 -7.30
N SER A 186 21.53 19.86 -7.08
CA SER A 186 21.49 21.25 -6.60
C SER A 186 22.14 21.44 -5.22
N SER A 187 21.95 20.49 -4.31
CA SER A 187 22.46 20.54 -2.93
C SER A 187 23.97 20.29 -2.87
N LEU A 188 24.47 19.37 -3.69
CA LEU A 188 25.91 19.14 -3.88
C LEU A 188 26.59 20.32 -4.59
N ALA A 189 25.93 20.93 -5.57
CA ALA A 189 26.42 22.11 -6.25
C ALA A 189 26.53 23.32 -5.30
N LEU A 190 25.54 23.53 -4.42
CA LEU A 190 25.55 24.58 -3.39
C LEU A 190 26.64 24.36 -2.35
N LEU A 191 26.85 23.12 -1.90
CA LEU A 191 27.96 22.79 -1.00
C LEU A 191 29.31 23.06 -1.67
N GLY A 192 29.49 22.62 -2.92
CA GLY A 192 30.71 22.88 -3.70
C GLY A 192 30.99 24.37 -3.92
N LEU A 193 29.96 25.16 -4.26
CA LEU A 193 30.06 26.61 -4.42
C LEU A 193 30.36 27.33 -3.09
N SER A 194 29.80 26.86 -1.98
CA SER A 194 30.06 27.43 -0.65
C SER A 194 31.52 27.26 -0.23
N LEU A 195 32.13 26.09 -0.50
CA LEU A 195 33.54 25.84 -0.22
C LEU A 195 34.47 26.65 -1.14
N LEU A 196 34.13 26.77 -2.43
CA LEU A 196 34.88 27.62 -3.37
C LEU A 196 34.82 29.11 -2.98
N GLY A 197 33.65 29.58 -2.53
CA GLY A 197 33.46 30.92 -2.01
C GLY A 197 34.31 31.19 -0.76
N LEU A 198 34.33 30.26 0.21
CA LEU A 198 35.15 30.37 1.42
C LEU A 198 36.65 30.35 1.10
N ALA A 199 37.10 29.48 0.19
CA ALA A 199 38.49 29.42 -0.24
C ALA A 199 38.93 30.72 -0.95
N GLY A 200 38.02 31.32 -1.74
CA GLY A 200 38.25 32.62 -2.38
C GLY A 200 38.40 33.78 -1.38
N ILE A 201 37.58 33.79 -0.31
CA ILE A 201 37.65 34.81 0.75
C ILE A 201 38.91 34.62 1.61
N ALA A 202 39.26 33.38 1.95
CA ALA A 202 40.47 33.07 2.72
C ALA A 202 41.75 33.49 1.97
N ARG A 203 41.76 33.39 0.63
CA ARG A 203 42.90 33.78 -0.21
C ARG A 203 43.10 35.30 -0.31
N ARG A 204 42.05 36.10 -0.11
CA ARG A 204 42.13 37.59 -0.08
C ARG A 204 42.56 38.16 1.28
N ARG A 205 42.71 37.32 2.30
CA ARG A 205 43.17 37.71 3.65
C ARG A 205 44.65 37.40 3.91
N LYS A 206 45.37 36.85 2.93
CA LYS A 206 46.84 36.82 2.88
C LYS A 206 47.30 37.88 1.89
#